data_AF-A0A961LAP9-F1
#
_entry.id   AF-A0A961LAP9-F1
#
_cell.length_a   1.000
_cell.length_b   1.000
_cell.length_c   1.000
_cell.angle_alpha   90.00
_cell.angle_beta   90.00
_cell.angle_gamma   90.00
#
_symmetry.space_group_name_H-M   'P 1'
#
loop_
_entity.id
_entity.type
_entity.pdbx_description
1 polymer ?
#
loop_
_entity_poly.entity_id
_entity_poly.type
_entity_poly.pdbx_seq_one_letter_code
_entity_poly.pdbx_strand_id
1 'polypeptide(L)'
;FDAAHQCGIIAGKAWADPLAAGAHLMTMSTYKSLGGPAGGLIVTNDAGLAKRLDAIAFPGMTANFDAAKSAALAIALLDWREFGQAYAAEMIAVSKALAAALAAAGLPVFARDRGMTASHQFAIAAADFGGGQAASKTLRKVGFLACGIGLPLAPVDGDMNGLRIGTPELVRWGVGTRHVERLARLITSALRDGSPERLLAETSRFRREFDRLHYIF
;
A
#
# COMPACT_ATOMS: atom_id res chain seq x y z
N PHE A 1 14.89 2.46 -11.06
CA PHE A 1 14.14 2.77 -9.83
C PHE A 1 13.04 1.73 -9.66
N ASP A 2 12.98 1.04 -8.53
CA ASP A 2 11.89 0.09 -8.27
C ASP A 2 10.68 0.82 -7.67
N ALA A 3 9.64 0.97 -8.48
CA ALA A 3 8.38 1.60 -8.14
C ALA A 3 7.31 0.58 -7.69
N ALA A 4 7.63 -0.67 -7.38
CA ALA A 4 6.63 -1.69 -7.10
C ALA A 4 5.57 -1.28 -6.07
N HIS A 5 5.96 -0.60 -4.99
CA HIS A 5 5.02 0.00 -4.05
C HIS A 5 4.56 1.40 -4.45
N GLN A 6 5.42 2.22 -5.05
CA GLN A 6 5.14 3.65 -5.27
C GLN A 6 4.39 3.94 -6.59
N CYS A 7 4.26 2.95 -7.48
CA CYS A 7 3.76 3.11 -8.85
C CYS A 7 2.40 3.80 -8.95
N GLY A 8 1.44 3.46 -8.09
CA GLY A 8 0.15 4.16 -8.05
C GLY A 8 0.30 5.65 -7.71
N ILE A 9 1.13 6.00 -6.74
CA ILE A 9 1.34 7.42 -6.37
C ILE A 9 2.05 8.18 -7.51
N ILE A 10 2.98 7.54 -8.20
CA ILE A 10 3.67 8.10 -9.37
C ILE A 10 2.66 8.32 -10.51
N ALA A 11 1.85 7.30 -10.82
CA ALA A 11 0.81 7.39 -11.85
C ALA A 11 -0.23 8.48 -11.53
N GLY A 12 -0.56 8.65 -10.25
CA GLY A 12 -1.42 9.73 -9.76
C GLY A 12 -0.74 11.09 -9.61
N LYS A 13 0.50 11.26 -10.09
CA LYS A 13 1.27 12.51 -10.09
C LYS A 13 1.54 13.13 -8.70
N ALA A 14 1.38 12.35 -7.63
CA ALA A 14 1.62 12.80 -6.26
C ALA A 14 3.06 12.53 -5.78
N TRP A 15 3.89 11.93 -6.63
CA TRP A 15 5.33 11.74 -6.41
C TRP A 15 6.07 12.11 -7.71
N ALA A 16 7.28 12.67 -7.58
CA ALA A 16 8.05 13.13 -8.74
C ALA A 16 8.35 11.99 -9.71
N ASP A 17 8.31 12.21 -11.03
CA ASP A 17 8.63 11.14 -11.98
C ASP A 17 10.10 10.69 -11.85
N PRO A 18 10.39 9.42 -11.46
CA PRO A 18 11.76 8.94 -11.35
C PRO A 18 12.53 8.99 -12.67
N LEU A 19 11.87 8.79 -13.83
CA LEU A 19 12.54 8.87 -15.14
C LEU A 19 12.98 10.29 -15.44
N ALA A 20 12.13 11.28 -15.16
CA ALA A 20 12.48 12.69 -15.28
C ALA A 20 13.56 13.11 -14.27
N ALA A 21 13.64 12.45 -13.12
CA ALA A 21 14.67 12.67 -12.10
C ALA A 21 16.00 11.93 -12.39
N GLY A 22 16.16 11.33 -13.57
CA GLY A 22 17.42 10.75 -14.03
C GLY A 22 17.52 9.22 -13.89
N ALA A 23 16.46 8.52 -13.49
CA ALA A 23 16.46 7.07 -13.59
C ALA A 23 16.39 6.62 -15.06
N HIS A 24 17.31 5.75 -15.49
CA HIS A 24 17.29 5.19 -16.85
C HIS A 24 16.05 4.34 -17.14
N LEU A 25 15.58 3.60 -16.13
CA LEU A 25 14.37 2.78 -16.19
C LEU A 25 13.70 2.68 -14.83
N MET A 26 12.41 2.34 -14.85
CA MET A 26 11.65 1.93 -13.69
C MET A 26 11.12 0.51 -13.85
N THR A 27 11.18 -0.25 -12.77
CA THR A 27 10.49 -1.54 -12.63
C THR A 27 9.32 -1.37 -11.67
N MET A 28 8.23 -2.11 -11.86
CA MET A 28 7.13 -2.11 -10.90
C MET A 28 6.28 -3.37 -11.00
N SER A 29 5.71 -3.78 -9.88
CA SER A 29 4.56 -4.68 -9.88
C SER A 29 3.28 -3.95 -10.24
N THR A 30 2.36 -4.63 -10.92
CA THR A 30 1.07 -4.06 -11.37
C THR A 30 -0.06 -4.21 -10.36
N TYR A 31 0.12 -5.00 -9.29
CA TYR A 31 -0.97 -5.41 -8.38
C TYR A 31 -0.91 -4.81 -6.97
N LYS A 32 0.05 -3.93 -6.70
CA LYS A 32 0.18 -3.26 -5.39
C LYS A 32 -0.64 -1.96 -5.38
N SER A 33 0.00 -0.81 -5.25
CA SER A 33 -0.70 0.48 -5.26
C SER A 33 -1.38 0.79 -6.60
N LEU A 34 -0.92 0.19 -7.70
CA LEU A 34 -1.57 0.31 -9.02
C LEU A 34 -2.91 -0.43 -9.09
N GLY A 35 -3.14 -1.48 -8.31
CA GLY A 35 -4.43 -2.19 -8.26
C GLY A 35 -4.81 -2.98 -9.52
N GLY A 36 -3.87 -3.29 -10.40
CA GLY A 36 -4.06 -4.14 -11.59
C GLY A 36 -3.82 -5.64 -11.32
N PRO A 37 -3.77 -6.47 -12.38
CA PRO A 37 -3.53 -7.91 -12.26
C PRO A 37 -2.11 -8.22 -11.78
N ALA A 38 -1.87 -9.43 -11.27
CA ALA A 38 -0.54 -9.87 -10.87
C ALA A 38 0.41 -9.95 -12.08
N GLY A 39 1.48 -9.16 -12.03
CA GLY A 39 2.45 -8.98 -13.11
C GLY A 39 3.49 -7.91 -12.78
N GLY A 40 4.30 -7.56 -13.77
CA GLY A 40 5.32 -6.53 -13.68
C GLY A 40 5.47 -5.74 -14.97
N LEU A 41 5.97 -4.51 -14.85
CA LEU A 41 6.29 -3.62 -15.94
C LEU A 41 7.72 -3.10 -15.80
N ILE A 42 8.37 -2.93 -16.95
CA ILE A 42 9.61 -2.18 -17.08
C ILE A 42 9.32 -1.01 -18.02
N VAL A 43 9.56 0.21 -17.58
CA VAL A 43 9.31 1.43 -18.37
C VAL A 43 10.58 2.27 -18.45
N THR A 44 10.81 2.87 -19.62
CA THR A 44 11.92 3.78 -19.89
C THR A 44 11.51 4.80 -20.96
N ASN A 45 12.16 5.96 -20.95
CA ASN A 45 12.04 6.97 -22.01
C ASN A 45 13.14 6.81 -23.10
N ASP A 46 14.05 5.83 -22.95
CA ASP A 46 15.13 5.57 -23.90
C ASP A 46 14.77 4.39 -24.82
N ALA A 47 14.65 4.67 -26.12
CA ALA A 47 14.26 3.67 -27.11
C ALA A 47 15.33 2.57 -27.32
N GLY A 48 16.61 2.90 -27.19
CA GLY A 48 17.70 1.94 -27.29
C GLY A 48 17.70 0.97 -26.11
N LEU A 49 17.46 1.49 -24.91
CA LEU A 49 17.27 0.68 -23.71
C LEU A 49 16.02 -0.18 -23.80
N ALA A 50 14.90 0.37 -24.29
CA ALA A 50 13.66 -0.39 -24.51
C ALA A 50 13.89 -1.59 -25.45
N LYS A 51 14.59 -1.39 -26.57
CA LYS A 51 14.95 -2.46 -27.52
C LYS A 51 15.82 -3.55 -26.87
N ARG A 52 16.78 -3.15 -26.03
CA ARG A 52 17.63 -4.11 -25.30
C ARG A 52 16.84 -4.91 -24.26
N LEU A 53 15.92 -4.26 -23.56
CA LEU A 53 15.03 -4.91 -22.60
C LEU A 53 14.08 -5.89 -23.30
N ASP A 54 13.54 -5.51 -24.45
CA ASP A 54 12.66 -6.37 -25.25
C ASP A 54 13.39 -7.65 -25.68
N ALA A 55 14.62 -7.53 -26.20
CA ALA A 55 15.44 -8.68 -26.57
C ALA A 55 15.78 -9.62 -25.38
N ILE A 56 15.95 -9.06 -24.18
CA ILE A 56 16.14 -9.85 -22.94
C ILE A 56 14.84 -10.55 -22.56
N ALA A 57 13.70 -9.87 -22.65
CA ALA A 57 12.39 -10.44 -22.33
C ALA A 57 12.02 -11.56 -23.30
N PHE A 58 12.04 -11.28 -24.61
CA PHE A 58 11.79 -12.24 -25.68
C PHE A 58 12.83 -12.05 -26.80
N PRO A 59 13.52 -13.11 -27.24
CA PRO A 59 13.35 -14.53 -26.86
C PRO A 59 14.16 -14.95 -25.62
N GLY A 60 14.77 -14.02 -24.87
CA GLY A 60 15.75 -14.36 -23.83
C GLY A 60 15.17 -15.10 -22.61
N MET A 61 14.17 -14.53 -21.94
CA MET A 61 13.63 -15.05 -20.67
C MET A 61 12.22 -15.64 -20.78
N THR A 62 11.45 -15.18 -21.76
CA THR A 62 10.04 -15.52 -21.96
C THR A 62 9.79 -15.86 -23.43
N ALA A 63 8.71 -16.58 -23.70
CA ALA A 63 8.33 -17.00 -25.06
C ALA A 63 7.03 -16.34 -25.53
N ASN A 64 6.00 -16.36 -24.69
CA ASN A 64 4.68 -15.79 -24.97
C ASN A 64 4.22 -14.90 -23.82
N PHE A 65 3.15 -14.14 -24.06
CA PHE A 65 2.50 -13.29 -23.06
C PHE A 65 1.05 -13.73 -22.85
N ASP A 66 0.51 -13.40 -21.67
CA ASP A 66 -0.87 -13.67 -21.31
C ASP A 66 -1.76 -12.50 -21.76
N ALA A 67 -2.52 -12.71 -22.83
CA ALA A 67 -3.39 -11.69 -23.39
C ALA A 67 -4.51 -11.25 -22.41
N ALA A 68 -5.02 -12.17 -21.57
CA ALA A 68 -6.05 -11.83 -20.59
C ALA A 68 -5.50 -10.92 -19.49
N LYS A 69 -4.28 -11.18 -18.99
CA LYS A 69 -3.61 -10.28 -18.04
C LYS A 69 -3.32 -8.91 -18.66
N SER A 70 -2.94 -8.88 -19.93
CA SER A 70 -2.68 -7.62 -20.66
C SER A 70 -3.96 -6.79 -20.80
N ALA A 71 -5.09 -7.43 -21.12
CA ALA A 71 -6.39 -6.77 -21.17
C ALA A 71 -6.84 -6.23 -19.80
N ALA A 72 -6.70 -7.03 -18.73
CA ALA A 72 -7.03 -6.60 -17.37
C ALA A 72 -6.14 -5.42 -16.91
N LEU A 73 -4.86 -5.43 -17.27
CA LEU A 73 -3.95 -4.32 -17.00
C LEU A 73 -4.36 -3.07 -17.78
N ALA A 74 -4.77 -3.20 -19.04
CA ALA A 74 -5.23 -2.05 -19.83
C ALA A 74 -6.45 -1.37 -19.18
N ILE A 75 -7.42 -2.14 -18.67
CA ILE A 75 -8.57 -1.59 -17.92
C ILE A 75 -8.10 -0.85 -16.67
N ALA A 76 -7.24 -1.45 -15.86
CA ALA A 76 -6.69 -0.78 -14.67
C ALA A 76 -5.95 0.53 -15.03
N LEU A 77 -5.23 0.56 -16.15
CA LEU A 77 -4.56 1.79 -16.61
C LEU A 77 -5.55 2.86 -17.10
N LEU A 78 -6.72 2.48 -17.64
CA LEU A 78 -7.79 3.44 -17.94
C LEU A 78 -8.35 4.06 -16.66
N ASP A 79 -8.57 3.28 -15.61
CA ASP A 79 -8.98 3.80 -14.30
C ASP A 79 -7.99 4.85 -13.78
N TRP A 80 -6.68 4.62 -13.97
CA TRP A 80 -5.64 5.57 -13.59
C TRP A 80 -5.65 6.86 -14.41
N ARG A 81 -6.01 6.79 -15.69
CA ARG A 81 -6.12 7.98 -16.54
C ARG A 81 -7.26 8.89 -16.08
N GLU A 82 -8.38 8.31 -15.68
CA GLU A 82 -9.58 9.05 -15.27
C GLU A 82 -9.50 9.49 -13.81
N PHE A 83 -9.20 8.56 -12.90
CA PHE A 83 -9.38 8.74 -11.46
C PHE A 83 -8.05 8.83 -10.69
N GLY A 84 -6.92 8.59 -11.35
CA GLY A 84 -5.63 8.33 -10.69
C GLY A 84 -5.15 9.42 -9.74
N GLN A 85 -5.30 10.69 -10.11
CA GLN A 85 -4.89 11.81 -9.24
C GLN A 85 -5.75 11.89 -7.97
N ALA A 86 -7.08 11.77 -8.11
CA ALA A 86 -8.00 11.79 -6.98
C ALA A 86 -7.79 10.57 -6.07
N TYR A 87 -7.55 9.39 -6.65
CA TYR A 87 -7.26 8.17 -5.90
C TYR A 87 -5.95 8.27 -5.12
N ALA A 88 -4.88 8.77 -5.75
CA ALA A 88 -3.60 8.97 -5.08
C ALA A 88 -3.68 9.99 -3.94
N ALA A 89 -4.40 11.10 -4.16
CA ALA A 89 -4.63 12.11 -3.13
C ALA A 89 -5.37 11.51 -1.91
N GLU A 90 -6.44 10.76 -2.12
CA GLU A 90 -7.20 10.14 -1.02
C GLU A 90 -6.37 9.06 -0.30
N MET A 91 -5.62 8.22 -1.03
CA MET A 91 -4.71 7.24 -0.43
C MET A 91 -3.72 7.90 0.55
N ILE A 92 -3.10 9.01 0.13
CA ILE A 92 -2.15 9.76 0.98
C ILE A 92 -2.88 10.43 2.14
N ALA A 93 -4.03 11.05 1.90
CA ALA A 93 -4.80 11.74 2.93
C ALA A 93 -5.24 10.79 4.05
N VAL A 94 -5.79 9.62 3.70
CA VAL A 94 -6.17 8.58 4.65
C VAL A 94 -4.94 8.03 5.37
N SER A 95 -3.83 7.81 4.67
CA SER A 95 -2.60 7.27 5.27
C SER A 95 -2.03 8.23 6.32
N LYS A 96 -1.95 9.52 5.98
CA LYS A 96 -1.46 10.59 6.85
C LYS A 96 -2.37 10.79 8.06
N ALA A 97 -3.68 10.84 7.84
CA ALA A 97 -4.66 11.01 8.92
C ALA A 97 -4.65 9.80 9.86
N LEU A 98 -4.61 8.57 9.33
CA LEU A 98 -4.57 7.35 10.14
C LEU A 98 -3.28 7.26 10.96
N ALA A 99 -2.12 7.54 10.36
CA ALA A 99 -0.87 7.63 11.08
C ALA A 99 -0.95 8.66 12.23
N ALA A 100 -1.49 9.86 11.98
CA ALA A 100 -1.66 10.88 13.00
C ALA A 100 -2.58 10.41 14.15
N ALA A 101 -3.72 9.79 13.82
CA ALA A 101 -4.68 9.31 14.82
C ALA A 101 -4.10 8.17 15.68
N LEU A 102 -3.37 7.23 15.07
CA LEU A 102 -2.68 6.17 15.81
C LEU A 102 -1.57 6.72 16.70
N ALA A 103 -0.82 7.72 16.23
CA ALA A 103 0.19 8.42 17.04
C ALA A 103 -0.44 9.16 18.23
N ALA A 104 -1.59 9.83 18.02
CA ALA A 104 -2.35 10.50 19.08
C ALA A 104 -2.91 9.52 20.11
N ALA A 105 -3.28 8.30 19.67
CA ALA A 105 -3.65 7.19 20.55
C ALA A 105 -2.43 6.55 21.27
N GLY A 106 -1.21 7.02 21.00
CA GLY A 106 0.02 6.60 21.65
C GLY A 106 0.68 5.37 21.02
N LEU A 107 0.34 4.99 19.79
CA LEU A 107 1.08 3.97 19.07
C LEU A 107 2.39 4.55 18.48
N PRO A 108 3.47 3.75 18.42
CA PRO A 108 4.80 4.25 18.05
C PRO A 108 4.96 4.36 16.53
N VAL A 109 4.29 5.33 15.90
CA VAL A 109 4.43 5.62 14.47
C VAL A 109 5.87 6.00 14.15
N PHE A 110 6.46 5.27 13.21
CA PHE A 110 7.87 5.44 12.84
C PHE A 110 8.10 6.77 12.12
N ALA A 111 9.20 7.44 12.45
CA ALA A 111 9.63 8.71 11.85
C ALA A 111 8.60 9.86 11.89
N ARG A 112 7.67 9.83 12.86
CA ARG A 112 6.60 10.85 13.00
C ARG A 112 7.12 12.29 13.18
N ASP A 113 8.37 12.43 13.65
CA ASP A 113 9.12 13.67 13.80
C ASP A 113 9.46 14.34 12.46
N ARG A 114 9.47 13.57 11.36
CA ARG A 114 9.68 14.07 9.98
C ARG A 114 8.37 14.36 9.25
N GLY A 115 7.27 14.45 10.00
CA GLY A 115 5.91 14.34 9.47
C GLY A 115 5.44 12.88 9.41
N MET A 116 4.12 12.67 9.36
CA MET A 116 3.54 11.33 9.46
C MET A 116 3.86 10.43 8.25
N THR A 117 3.32 10.77 7.08
CA THR A 117 3.63 10.11 5.81
C THR A 117 3.16 11.00 4.65
N ALA A 118 3.85 10.91 3.53
CA ALA A 118 3.46 11.49 2.24
C ALA A 118 3.18 10.39 1.20
N SER A 119 2.98 9.15 1.65
CA SER A 119 2.72 7.98 0.80
C SER A 119 1.39 7.30 1.19
N HIS A 120 1.05 6.22 0.49
CA HIS A 120 -0.15 5.39 0.67
C HIS A 120 0.02 4.38 1.80
N GLN A 121 1.13 4.44 2.52
CA GLN A 121 1.48 3.53 3.59
C GLN A 121 2.37 4.24 4.62
N PHE A 122 2.39 3.67 5.82
CA PHE A 122 3.26 4.05 6.92
C PHE A 122 3.60 2.81 7.74
N ALA A 123 4.46 2.98 8.74
CA ALA A 123 4.84 1.91 9.64
C ALA A 123 4.79 2.37 11.10
N ILE A 124 4.58 1.42 12.00
CA ILE A 124 4.78 1.59 13.43
C ILE A 124 5.92 0.68 13.90
N ALA A 125 6.70 1.11 14.88
CA ALA A 125 7.65 0.24 15.56
C ALA A 125 6.89 -0.87 16.28
N ALA A 126 7.40 -2.10 16.24
CA ALA A 126 6.66 -3.28 16.68
C ALA A 126 7.30 -4.05 17.84
N ALA A 127 8.38 -3.54 18.43
CA ALA A 127 9.06 -4.18 19.56
C ALA A 127 8.11 -4.47 20.73
N ASP A 128 7.31 -3.49 21.14
CA ASP A 128 6.35 -3.62 22.25
C ASP A 128 5.18 -4.57 21.95
N PHE A 129 5.04 -5.01 20.70
CA PHE A 129 4.01 -5.97 20.26
C PHE A 129 4.59 -7.37 20.00
N GLY A 130 5.85 -7.61 20.39
CA GLY A 130 6.56 -8.87 20.15
C GLY A 130 7.00 -9.08 18.69
N GLY A 131 6.97 -8.02 17.88
CA GLY A 131 7.33 -8.06 16.46
C GLY A 131 6.19 -7.66 15.51
N GLY A 132 6.56 -7.34 14.28
CA GLY A 132 5.66 -6.90 13.23
C GLY A 132 4.74 -7.99 12.71
N GLN A 133 5.24 -9.22 12.57
CA GLN A 133 4.39 -10.36 12.21
C GLN A 133 3.49 -10.77 13.37
N ALA A 134 3.99 -10.75 14.61
CA ALA A 134 3.17 -10.93 15.82
C ALA A 134 2.01 -9.91 15.86
N ALA A 135 2.30 -8.62 15.71
CA ALA A 135 1.29 -7.56 15.68
C ALA A 135 0.29 -7.74 14.52
N SER A 136 0.75 -8.12 13.33
CA SER A 136 -0.14 -8.43 12.20
C SER A 136 -1.08 -9.60 12.50
N LYS A 137 -0.60 -10.67 13.13
CA LYS A 137 -1.43 -11.81 13.55
C LYS A 137 -2.48 -11.39 14.60
N THR A 138 -2.13 -10.48 15.51
CA THR A 138 -3.09 -9.90 16.47
C THR A 138 -4.18 -9.11 15.75
N LEU A 139 -3.81 -8.21 14.82
CA LEU A 139 -4.76 -7.45 14.00
C LEU A 139 -5.65 -8.35 13.13
N ARG A 140 -5.12 -9.47 12.63
CA ARG A 140 -5.89 -10.42 11.84
C ARG A 140 -7.09 -11.00 12.60
N LYS A 141 -6.95 -11.22 13.92
CA LYS A 141 -8.05 -11.75 14.76
C LYS A 141 -9.27 -10.83 14.81
N VAL A 142 -9.09 -9.54 14.53
CA VAL A 142 -10.16 -8.54 14.53
C VAL A 142 -10.52 -8.05 13.11
N GLY A 143 -10.03 -8.73 12.07
CA GLY A 143 -10.38 -8.45 10.68
C GLY A 143 -9.47 -7.48 9.92
N PHE A 144 -8.34 -7.05 10.51
CA PHE A 144 -7.36 -6.20 9.81
C PHE A 144 -6.18 -7.03 9.27
N LEU A 145 -5.83 -6.81 8.01
CA LEU A 145 -4.67 -7.44 7.38
C LEU A 145 -3.55 -6.42 7.22
N ALA A 146 -2.39 -6.72 7.82
CA ALA A 146 -1.18 -5.92 7.76
C ALA A 146 0.05 -6.84 7.61
N CYS A 147 1.26 -6.30 7.52
CA CYS A 147 2.45 -7.13 7.36
C CYS A 147 3.62 -6.57 8.16
N GLY A 148 4.40 -7.45 8.79
CA GLY A 148 5.67 -7.09 9.41
C GLY A 148 6.71 -6.70 8.35
N ILE A 149 7.51 -5.69 8.63
CA ILE A 149 8.61 -5.19 7.78
C ILE A 149 9.84 -4.82 8.62
N GLY A 150 11.00 -4.79 7.97
CA GLY A 150 12.20 -4.19 8.56
C GLY A 150 12.11 -2.66 8.60
N LEU A 151 12.53 -2.08 9.72
CA LEU A 151 12.77 -0.66 9.97
C LEU A 151 14.23 -0.49 10.43
N PRO A 152 14.84 0.70 10.24
CA PRO A 152 16.17 1.01 10.75
C PRO A 152 16.11 1.27 12.28
N LEU A 153 15.69 0.25 13.02
CA LEU A 153 15.57 0.19 14.48
C LEU A 153 16.27 -1.07 14.98
N ALA A 154 16.39 -1.22 16.30
CA ALA A 154 16.86 -2.47 16.90
C ALA A 154 16.02 -3.67 16.40
N PRO A 155 16.64 -4.84 16.18
CA PRO A 155 15.92 -6.04 15.78
C PRO A 155 15.01 -6.53 16.91
N VAL A 156 14.02 -7.35 16.55
CA VAL A 156 13.20 -8.13 17.49
C VAL A 156 13.52 -9.60 17.23
N ASP A 157 13.88 -10.35 18.27
CA ASP A 157 14.33 -11.73 18.11
C ASP A 157 13.24 -12.60 17.46
N GLY A 158 13.58 -13.20 16.32
CA GLY A 158 12.68 -14.08 15.56
C GLY A 158 11.56 -13.38 14.79
N ASP A 159 11.50 -12.04 14.72
CA ASP A 159 10.46 -11.31 13.99
C ASP A 159 11.00 -10.01 13.35
N MET A 160 10.17 -9.34 12.56
CA MET A 160 10.39 -8.03 11.99
C MET A 160 10.16 -6.94 13.05
N ASN A 161 10.93 -5.87 13.02
CA ASN A 161 10.85 -4.80 14.03
C ASN A 161 9.82 -3.69 13.72
N GLY A 162 9.11 -3.77 12.58
CA GLY A 162 8.06 -2.84 12.20
C GLY A 162 6.80 -3.52 11.68
N LEU A 163 5.66 -2.85 11.82
CA LEU A 163 4.38 -3.24 11.22
C LEU A 163 3.97 -2.21 10.17
N ARG A 164 3.73 -2.64 8.94
CA ARG A 164 3.33 -1.79 7.81
C ARG A 164 1.82 -1.81 7.61
N ILE A 165 1.24 -0.62 7.47
CA ILE A 165 -0.17 -0.41 7.16
C ILE A 165 -0.27 0.38 5.85
N GLY A 166 -1.08 -0.11 4.92
CA GLY A 166 -1.33 0.52 3.61
C GLY A 166 -2.81 0.87 3.44
N THR A 167 -3.07 1.93 2.68
CA THR A 167 -4.42 2.46 2.40
C THR A 167 -5.01 2.19 1.01
N PRO A 168 -4.31 1.67 -0.04
CA PRO A 168 -4.92 1.52 -1.36
C PRO A 168 -6.25 0.76 -1.37
N GLU A 169 -6.27 -0.45 -0.80
CA GLU A 169 -7.48 -1.28 -0.76
C GLU A 169 -8.61 -0.60 0.03
N LEU A 170 -8.28 0.04 1.16
CA LEU A 170 -9.28 0.74 1.98
C LEU A 170 -9.95 1.86 1.17
N VAL A 171 -9.13 2.71 0.55
CA VAL A 171 -9.62 3.83 -0.27
C VAL A 171 -10.41 3.32 -1.48
N ARG A 172 -9.97 2.22 -2.09
CA ARG A 172 -10.65 1.57 -3.21
C ARG A 172 -12.07 1.13 -2.85
N TRP A 173 -12.29 0.70 -1.62
CA TRP A 173 -13.61 0.35 -1.09
C TRP A 173 -14.40 1.54 -0.50
N GLY A 174 -13.88 2.77 -0.61
CA GLY A 174 -14.59 3.98 -0.16
C GLY A 174 -14.24 4.46 1.25
N VAL A 175 -13.23 3.88 1.89
CA VAL A 175 -12.70 4.41 3.15
C VAL A 175 -11.99 5.74 2.87
N GLY A 176 -12.63 6.84 3.27
CA GLY A 176 -12.00 8.17 3.32
C GLY A 176 -11.63 8.64 4.73
N THR A 177 -11.05 9.84 4.81
CA THR A 177 -10.54 10.45 6.06
C THR A 177 -11.58 10.54 7.19
N ARG A 178 -12.87 10.72 6.85
CA ARG A 178 -13.98 10.73 7.83
C ARG A 178 -14.11 9.45 8.68
N HIS A 179 -13.54 8.34 8.23
CA HIS A 179 -13.61 7.07 8.94
C HIS A 179 -12.37 6.77 9.79
N VAL A 180 -11.34 7.62 9.73
CA VAL A 180 -10.03 7.39 10.34
C VAL A 180 -10.12 7.22 11.85
N GLU A 181 -10.93 8.03 12.53
CA GLU A 181 -11.07 7.94 13.98
C GLU A 181 -11.58 6.55 14.42
N ARG A 182 -12.58 6.02 13.70
CA ARG A 182 -13.11 4.67 13.94
C ARG A 182 -12.07 3.59 13.66
N LEU A 183 -11.30 3.72 12.57
CA LEU A 183 -10.21 2.80 12.25
C LEU A 183 -9.11 2.83 13.33
N ALA A 184 -8.68 4.03 13.73
CA ALA A 184 -7.63 4.21 14.72
C ALA A 184 -8.01 3.61 16.07
N ARG A 185 -9.27 3.80 16.50
CA ARG A 185 -9.81 3.16 17.72
C ARG A 185 -9.74 1.64 17.62
N LEU A 186 -10.27 1.05 16.55
CA LEU A 186 -10.31 -0.41 16.39
C LEU A 186 -8.90 -1.02 16.35
N ILE A 187 -7.97 -0.41 15.62
CA ILE A 187 -6.57 -0.84 15.53
C ILE A 187 -5.88 -0.72 16.88
N THR A 188 -6.05 0.40 17.58
CA THR A 188 -5.43 0.62 18.90
C THR A 188 -5.95 -0.36 19.93
N SER A 189 -7.27 -0.53 20.03
CA SER A 189 -7.87 -1.49 20.96
C SER A 189 -7.48 -2.93 20.63
N ALA A 190 -7.31 -3.28 19.36
CA ALA A 190 -6.85 -4.61 18.99
C ALA A 190 -5.40 -4.89 19.42
N LEU A 191 -4.52 -3.88 19.35
CA LEU A 191 -3.13 -4.01 19.76
C LEU A 191 -2.93 -3.92 21.28
N ARG A 192 -3.90 -3.38 22.04
CA ARG A 192 -3.78 -3.15 23.49
C ARG A 192 -4.73 -3.95 24.38
N ASP A 193 -6.01 -4.01 24.02
CA ASP A 193 -7.10 -4.26 24.99
C ASP A 193 -7.72 -5.67 24.91
N GLY A 194 -7.05 -6.62 24.23
CA GLY A 194 -7.23 -8.06 24.48
C GLY A 194 -8.62 -8.68 24.29
N SER A 195 -9.54 -8.08 23.54
CA SER A 195 -10.92 -8.60 23.34
C SER A 195 -11.25 -8.84 21.84
N PRO A 196 -10.69 -9.88 21.20
CA PRO A 196 -10.81 -10.06 19.75
C PRO A 196 -12.23 -10.30 19.26
N GLU A 197 -13.09 -11.04 19.99
CA GLU A 197 -14.43 -11.41 19.50
C GLU A 197 -15.33 -10.18 19.33
N ARG A 198 -15.35 -9.31 20.35
CA ARG A 198 -16.13 -8.05 20.31
C ARG A 198 -15.63 -7.14 19.19
N LEU A 199 -14.31 -6.97 19.08
CA LEU A 199 -13.70 -6.11 18.07
C LEU A 199 -13.94 -6.65 16.66
N LEU A 200 -13.85 -7.97 16.45
CA LEU A 200 -14.16 -8.60 15.18
C LEU A 200 -15.61 -8.36 14.75
N ALA A 201 -16.56 -8.47 15.68
CA ALA A 201 -17.97 -8.19 15.39
C ALA A 201 -18.19 -6.71 14.99
N GLU A 202 -17.51 -5.77 15.67
CA GLU A 202 -17.58 -4.35 15.33
C GLU A 202 -16.92 -4.02 13.99
N THR A 203 -15.71 -4.53 13.74
CA THR A 203 -15.01 -4.38 12.44
C THR A 203 -15.82 -4.99 11.32
N SER A 204 -16.45 -6.15 11.52
CA SER A 204 -17.29 -6.80 10.51
C SER A 204 -18.53 -5.97 10.18
N ARG A 205 -19.18 -5.37 11.17
CA ARG A 205 -20.29 -4.42 10.94
C ARG A 205 -19.82 -3.21 10.16
N PHE A 206 -18.68 -2.64 10.55
CA PHE A 206 -18.12 -1.48 9.87
C PHE A 206 -17.76 -1.79 8.41
N ARG A 207 -17.15 -2.94 8.12
CA ARG A 207 -16.79 -3.35 6.76
C ARG A 207 -17.99 -3.45 5.82
N ARG A 208 -19.17 -3.82 6.34
CA ARG A 208 -20.42 -3.91 5.55
C ARG A 208 -20.93 -2.55 5.05
N GLU A 209 -20.42 -1.43 5.58
CA GLU A 209 -20.74 -0.08 5.08
C GLU A 209 -20.03 0.22 3.73
N PHE A 210 -19.12 -0.65 3.29
CA PHE A 210 -18.29 -0.48 2.09
C PHE A 210 -18.55 -1.60 1.08
N ASP A 211 -19.65 -1.50 0.34
CA ASP A 211 -20.17 -2.51 -0.60
C ASP A 211 -19.93 -2.17 -2.08
N ARG A 212 -19.27 -1.04 -2.36
CA ARG A 212 -18.97 -0.57 -3.72
C ARG A 212 -17.49 -0.25 -3.88
N LEU A 213 -16.98 -0.51 -5.08
CA LEU A 213 -15.64 -0.09 -5.48
C LEU A 213 -15.69 1.35 -6.03
N HIS A 214 -14.64 2.09 -5.77
CA HIS A 214 -14.45 3.49 -6.19
C HIS A 214 -13.23 3.62 -7.10
N TYR A 215 -13.11 4.76 -7.79
CA TYR A 215 -11.98 5.08 -8.70
C TYR A 215 -11.79 4.06 -9.84
N ILE A 216 -12.86 3.34 -10.20
CA ILE A 216 -12.95 2.46 -11.36
C ILE A 216 -14.12 2.92 -12.22
N PHE A 217 -14.11 2.59 -13.51
CA PHE A 217 -15.28 2.77 -14.40
C PHE A 217 -16.47 1.86 -14.04
#